data_AF-A0A7Y2MTN3-F1
#
_entry.id   AF-A0A7Y2MTN3-F1
#
_cell.length_a   1.000
_cell.length_b   1.000
_cell.length_c   1.000
_cell.angle_alpha   90.00
_cell.angle_beta   90.00
_cell.angle_gamma   90.00
#
_symmetry.space_group_name_H-M   'P 1'
#
loop_
_entity.id
_entity.type
_entity.pdbx_description
1 polymer ?
#
loop_
_entity_poly.entity_id
_entity_poly.type
_entity_poly.pdbx_seq_one_letter_code
_entity_poly.pdbx_strand_id
1 'polypeptide(L)'
;MPLASTPRTIPLSHRPELTVDAVRERANAFYEDVRTRRTVRHFSERPVPREVVEACILAAGTAPNGANLQPWHFVAVSDPET
;
A
#
# COMPACT_ATOMS: atom_id res chain seq x y z
N MET A 1 3.44 9.25 34.23
CA MET A 1 3.28 8.55 32.94
C MET A 1 2.99 7.09 33.23
N PRO A 2 1.91 6.49 32.71
CA PRO A 2 1.73 5.05 32.86
C PRO A 2 2.88 4.35 32.11
N LEU A 3 3.45 3.32 32.74
CA LEU A 3 4.46 2.46 32.11
C LEU A 3 3.84 1.87 30.83
N ALA A 4 4.47 2.11 29.68
CA ALA A 4 4.02 1.51 28.42
C ALA A 4 3.99 -0.01 28.58
N SER A 5 2.81 -0.61 28.40
CA SER A 5 2.66 -2.07 28.44
C SER A 5 3.51 -2.70 27.34
N THR A 6 4.32 -3.69 27.69
CA THR A 6 5.10 -4.45 26.70
C THR A 6 4.15 -5.07 25.67
N PRO A 7 4.35 -4.85 24.37
CA PRO A 7 3.47 -5.42 23.35
C PRO A 7 3.54 -6.95 23.39
N ARG A 8 2.37 -7.59 23.26
CA ARG A 8 2.27 -9.05 23.16
C ARG A 8 2.76 -9.50 21.78
N THR A 9 3.68 -10.46 21.76
CA THR A 9 4.11 -11.12 20.52
C THR A 9 3.14 -12.26 20.17
N ILE A 10 2.92 -12.47 18.87
CA ILE A 10 2.08 -13.54 18.32
C ILE A 10 2.80 -14.27 17.18
N PRO A 11 2.57 -15.59 16.98
CA PRO A 11 3.09 -16.30 15.81
C PRO A 11 2.55 -15.72 14.50
N LEU A 12 3.38 -15.71 13.45
CA LEU A 12 3.00 -15.27 12.11
C LEU A 12 2.26 -16.39 11.37
N SER A 13 0.93 -16.45 11.48
CA SER A 13 0.12 -17.59 10.99
C SER A 13 -0.63 -17.35 9.68
N HIS A 14 -0.66 -16.12 9.15
CA HIS A 14 -1.56 -15.74 8.04
C HIS A 14 -0.88 -15.72 6.66
N ARG A 15 0.42 -16.01 6.57
CA ARG A 15 1.13 -16.02 5.29
C ARG A 15 1.21 -17.46 4.76
N PRO A 16 0.62 -17.77 3.59
CA PRO A 16 0.72 -19.11 3.02
C PRO A 16 2.16 -19.41 2.63
N GLU A 17 2.59 -20.64 2.86
CA GLU A 17 3.82 -21.17 2.28
C GLU A 17 3.61 -21.39 0.78
N LEU A 18 4.56 -20.92 -0.03
CA LEU A 18 4.51 -21.03 -1.48
C LEU A 18 5.69 -21.86 -1.96
N THR A 19 5.48 -22.66 -3.01
CA THR A 19 6.58 -23.32 -3.71
C THR A 19 7.48 -22.30 -4.40
N VAL A 20 8.74 -22.67 -4.62
CA VAL A 20 9.71 -21.79 -5.31
C VAL A 20 9.20 -21.37 -6.68
N ASP A 21 8.56 -22.28 -7.43
CA ASP A 21 8.03 -21.97 -8.76
C ASP A 21 6.85 -21.00 -8.70
N ALA A 22 5.93 -21.17 -7.73
CA ALA A 22 4.83 -20.21 -7.53
C ALA A 22 5.34 -18.82 -7.11
N VAL A 23 6.40 -18.75 -6.30
CA VAL A 23 7.06 -17.49 -5.97
C VAL A 23 7.69 -16.85 -7.20
N ARG A 24 8.37 -17.63 -8.04
CA ARG A 24 9.00 -17.16 -9.27
C ARG A 24 7.97 -16.60 -10.26
N GLU A 25 6.88 -17.32 -10.46
CA GLU A 25 5.78 -16.88 -11.34
C GLU A 25 5.19 -15.54 -10.86
N ARG A 26 4.87 -15.43 -9.57
CA ARG A 26 4.33 -14.19 -8.98
C ARG A 26 5.31 -13.03 -9.09
N ALA A 27 6.60 -13.27 -8.85
CA ALA A 27 7.63 -12.24 -8.95
C ALA A 27 7.76 -11.72 -10.39
N ASN A 28 7.76 -12.62 -11.38
CA ASN A 28 7.79 -12.25 -12.79
C ASN A 28 6.53 -11.47 -13.17
N ALA A 29 5.34 -11.98 -12.86
CA ALA A 29 4.08 -11.28 -13.17
C ALA A 29 4.03 -9.86 -12.57
N PHE A 30 4.47 -9.70 -11.32
CA PHE A 30 4.53 -8.39 -10.68
C PHE A 30 5.56 -7.47 -11.36
N TYR A 31 6.77 -7.97 -11.65
CA TYR A 31 7.76 -7.21 -12.41
C TYR A 31 7.21 -6.76 -13.76
N GLU A 32 6.54 -7.68 -14.46
CA GLU A 32 5.97 -7.47 -15.77
C GLU A 32 4.87 -6.39 -15.77
N ASP A 33 4.11 -6.27 -14.69
CA ASP A 33 3.11 -5.21 -14.47
C ASP A 33 3.79 -3.87 -14.15
N VAL A 34 4.62 -3.81 -13.10
CA VAL A 34 5.20 -2.55 -12.63
C VAL A 34 6.19 -1.92 -13.60
N ARG A 35 6.84 -2.71 -14.47
CA ARG A 35 7.74 -2.17 -15.52
C ARG A 35 7.01 -1.33 -16.55
N THR A 36 5.69 -1.52 -16.71
CA THR A 36 4.88 -0.71 -17.65
C THR A 36 4.62 0.70 -17.13
N ARG A 37 4.76 0.93 -15.81
CA ARG A 37 4.50 2.22 -15.18
C ARG A 37 5.45 3.29 -15.70
N ARG A 38 4.88 4.39 -16.19
CA ARG A 38 5.59 5.61 -16.60
C ARG A 38 5.10 6.81 -15.80
N THR A 39 5.99 7.78 -15.62
CA THR A 39 5.57 9.08 -15.05
C THR A 39 4.84 9.85 -16.13
N VAL A 40 3.52 9.96 -15.99
CA VAL A 40 2.64 10.72 -16.88
C VAL A 40 2.48 12.14 -16.33
N ARG A 41 2.42 13.14 -17.23
CA ARG A 41 2.25 14.56 -16.89
C ARG A 41 1.08 15.23 -17.61
N HIS A 42 0.32 14.47 -18.39
CA HIS A 42 -0.88 14.92 -19.09
C HIS A 42 -2.02 13.98 -18.69
N PHE A 43 -3.01 14.50 -17.97
CA PHE A 43 -4.10 13.72 -17.38
C PHE A 43 -5.42 14.02 -18.07
N SER A 44 -6.33 13.04 -18.09
CA SER A 44 -7.70 13.20 -18.60
C SER A 44 -8.60 13.74 -17.48
N GLU A 45 -9.66 14.47 -17.85
CA GLU A 45 -10.73 14.91 -16.94
C GLU A 45 -11.69 13.79 -16.51
N ARG A 46 -11.48 12.55 -16.99
CA ARG A 46 -12.35 11.43 -16.64
C ARG A 46 -12.29 11.18 -15.12
N PRO A 47 -13.45 11.14 -14.43
CA PRO A 47 -13.46 10.89 -12.99
C PRO A 47 -12.95 9.48 -12.68
N VAL A 48 -12.25 9.36 -11.55
CA VAL A 48 -11.82 8.08 -10.98
C VAL A 48 -12.75 7.74 -9.81
N PRO A 49 -13.29 6.52 -9.73
CA PRO A 49 -14.11 6.13 -8.58
C PRO A 49 -13.35 6.29 -7.26
N ARG A 50 -14.00 6.85 -6.24
CA ARG A 50 -13.37 7.20 -4.96
C ARG A 50 -12.80 5.97 -4.24
N GLU A 51 -13.52 4.86 -4.29
CA GLU A 51 -13.14 3.59 -3.69
C GLU A 51 -11.81 3.05 -4.24
N VAL A 52 -11.47 3.38 -5.49
CA VAL A 52 -10.17 3.01 -6.09
C VAL A 52 -9.04 3.81 -5.44
N VAL A 53 -9.24 5.12 -5.24
CA VAL A 53 -8.27 6.00 -4.56
C VAL A 53 -8.08 5.56 -3.10
N GLU A 54 -9.18 5.23 -2.42
CA GLU A 54 -9.15 4.74 -1.03
C GLU A 54 -8.39 3.42 -0.91
N ALA A 55 -8.62 2.45 -1.81
CA ALA A 55 -7.88 1.20 -1.83
C ALA A 55 -6.36 1.42 -2.04
N CYS A 56 -5.98 2.36 -2.90
CA CYS A 56 -4.57 2.73 -3.09
C CYS A 56 -3.95 3.33 -1.82
N ILE A 57 -4.68 4.19 -1.11
CA ILE A 57 -4.23 4.79 0.16
C ILE A 57 -4.10 3.72 1.25
N LEU A 58 -5.07 2.80 1.36
CA LEU A 58 -5.00 1.67 2.29
C LEU A 58 -3.77 0.80 2.04
N ALA A 59 -3.46 0.51 0.77
CA ALA A 59 -2.25 -0.21 0.40
C ALA A 59 -0.97 0.56 0.78
N ALA A 60 -0.93 1.88 0.57
CA ALA A 60 0.21 2.70 0.99
C ALA A 60 0.42 2.68 2.51
N GLY A 61 -0.68 2.68 3.28
CA GLY A 61 -0.66 2.62 4.75
C GLY A 61 -0.09 1.33 5.33
N THR A 62 0.09 0.26 4.54
CA THR A 62 0.71 -0.99 5.02
C THR A 62 2.24 -0.93 5.06
N ALA A 63 2.86 0.19 4.65
CA ALA A 63 4.30 0.34 4.73
C ALA A 63 4.80 0.19 6.18
N PRO A 64 6.01 -0.35 6.41
CA PRO A 64 6.63 -0.32 7.72
C PRO A 64 7.05 1.13 8.06
N ASN A 65 7.01 1.48 9.34
CA ASN A 65 7.49 2.78 9.82
C ASN A 65 8.12 2.64 11.23
N GLY A 66 9.02 3.58 11.56
CA GLY A 66 9.77 3.55 12.81
C GLY A 66 8.83 3.59 14.02
N ALA A 67 9.05 2.66 14.95
CA ALA A 67 8.25 2.52 16.17
C ALA A 67 6.72 2.39 15.95
N ASN A 68 6.28 2.01 14.74
CA ASN A 68 4.86 1.93 14.37
C ASN A 68 4.06 3.23 14.62
N LEU A 69 4.70 4.40 14.48
CA LEU A 69 4.06 5.70 14.66
C LEU A 69 3.01 6.04 13.60
N GLN A 70 3.01 5.35 12.44
CA GLN A 70 2.14 5.63 11.31
C GLN A 70 2.17 7.13 10.91
N PRO A 71 3.36 7.72 10.66
CA PRO A 71 3.54 9.17 10.58
C PRO A 71 3.12 9.76 9.22
N TRP A 72 2.06 9.24 8.63
CA TRP A 72 1.52 9.67 7.34
C TRP A 72 0.12 10.24 7.49
N HIS A 73 -0.12 11.30 6.73
CA HIS A 73 -1.44 11.84 6.48
C HIS A 73 -1.64 11.96 4.97
N PHE A 74 -2.69 11.35 4.45
CA PHE A 74 -3.03 11.40 3.03
C PHE A 74 -4.18 12.38 2.84
N VAL A 75 -3.99 13.40 2.00
CA VAL A 75 -5.02 14.37 1.63
C VAL A 75 -5.39 14.14 0.17
N ALA A 76 -6.66 13.84 -0.09
CA ALA A 76 -7.20 13.71 -1.44
C ALA A 76 -8.05 14.95 -1.76
N VAL A 77 -7.69 15.67 -2.82
CA VAL A 77 -8.39 16.87 -3.30
C VAL A 77 -9.06 16.55 -4.62
N SER A 78 -10.34 16.86 -4.73
CA SER A 78 -11.14 16.67 -5.94
C SER A 78 -11.98 17.90 -6.31
N ASP A 79 -12.04 18.90 -5.44
CA ASP A 79 -12.74 20.15 -5.72
C ASP A 79 -11.84 21.05 -6.58
N PRO A 80 -12.26 21.45 -7.79
CA PRO A 80 -11.45 22.31 -8.66
C PRO A 80 -11.25 23.73 -8.10
N GLU A 81 -12.06 24.17 -7.14
CA GLU A 81 -12.04 25.52 -6.57
C GLU A 81 -11.23 25.63 -5.26
N THR A 82 -10.60 24.53 -4.80
CA THR A 82 -9.77 24.46 -3.58
C THR A 82 -8.32 24.15 -3.90
#